data_AF-A0AAU4BFH9-F1
#
_entry.id   AF-A0AAU4BFH9-F1
#
_cell.length_a   1.000
_cell.length_b   1.000
_cell.length_c   1.000
_cell.angle_alpha   90.00
_cell.angle_beta   90.00
_cell.angle_gamma   90.00
#
_symmetry.space_group_name_H-M   'P 1'
#
loop_
_entity.id
_entity.type
_entity.pdbx_description
1 polymer ?
#
loop_
_entity_poly.entity_id
_entity_poly.type
_entity_poly.pdbx_seq_one_letter_code
_entity_poly.pdbx_strand_id
1 'polypeptide(L)'
;MVYYVASAGGDLIRMDAVQGAGTSLMHDFAITENHVVWLDLPVVFDPSEGSGIPYSWSDDYAPRIGVMPRTGEAVPRWFDVSPAALLHVTNAFEDPAGRVVLDGPRYDRASWESSWKWWTGAPGHPAVPVTGAVSSRWTLDPSTGKAAEETLDDLVTEFPTINGYLLTIISDVGRDASELLVLDARDLSAPAVAAVELPRRVPSGIHGAWIPDAGVS
;
A
#
# COMPACT_ATOMS: atom_id res chain seq x y z
N MET A 1 7.29 16.17 1.08
CA MET A 1 6.19 15.57 0.30
C MET A 1 5.45 16.64 -0.49
N VAL A 2 5.02 16.34 -1.72
CA VAL A 2 4.21 17.25 -2.57
C VAL A 2 2.98 16.48 -3.08
N TYR A 3 1.81 17.10 -2.99
CA TYR A 3 0.54 16.58 -3.50
C TYR A 3 0.27 17.14 -4.90
N TYR A 4 0.04 16.25 -5.86
CA TYR A 4 -0.27 16.59 -7.25
C TYR A 4 -1.67 16.14 -7.62
N VAL A 5 -2.37 16.94 -8.42
CA VAL A 5 -3.63 16.52 -9.08
C VAL A 5 -3.50 16.81 -10.57
N ALA A 6 -3.76 15.79 -11.38
CA ALA A 6 -3.88 15.91 -12.82
C ALA A 6 -5.36 15.89 -13.22
N SER A 7 -5.71 16.66 -14.24
CA SER A 7 -7.01 16.57 -14.90
C SER A 7 -7.10 15.29 -15.75
N ALA A 8 -8.30 14.95 -16.22
CA ALA A 8 -8.49 13.86 -17.17
C ALA A 8 -7.73 14.08 -18.50
N GLY A 9 -7.40 15.32 -18.86
CA GLY A 9 -6.58 15.66 -20.03
C GLY A 9 -5.07 15.50 -19.80
N GLY A 10 -4.63 15.13 -18.60
CA GLY A 10 -3.22 14.99 -18.23
C GLY A 10 -2.56 16.27 -17.71
N ASP A 11 -3.28 17.40 -17.70
CA ASP A 11 -2.74 18.66 -17.18
C ASP A 11 -2.63 18.65 -15.66
N LEU A 12 -1.50 19.10 -15.12
CA LEU A 12 -1.34 19.29 -13.68
C LEU A 12 -2.13 20.53 -13.23
N ILE A 13 -3.19 20.32 -12.44
CA ILE A 13 -4.10 21.37 -11.97
C ILE A 13 -3.87 21.77 -10.50
N ARG A 14 -3.04 21.02 -9.79
CA ARG A 14 -2.71 21.30 -8.38
C ARG A 14 -1.31 20.76 -8.05
N MET A 15 -0.55 21.54 -7.31
CA MET A 15 0.76 21.18 -6.77
C MET A 15 0.95 21.89 -5.44
N ASP A 16 0.92 21.14 -4.34
CA ASP A 16 1.10 21.70 -3.01
C ASP A 16 2.15 20.96 -2.19
N ALA A 17 3.03 21.70 -1.54
CA ALA A 17 3.85 21.14 -0.48
C ALA A 17 2.96 20.79 0.72
N VAL A 18 2.96 19.53 1.14
CA VAL A 18 2.14 19.08 2.27
C VAL A 18 2.81 19.51 3.57
N GLN A 19 2.10 20.31 4.38
CA GLN A 19 2.66 20.87 5.61
C GLN A 19 2.80 19.80 6.70
N GLY A 20 3.92 19.85 7.42
CA GLY A 20 4.18 18.94 8.54
C GLY A 20 4.49 17.50 8.14
N ALA A 21 4.71 17.22 6.85
CA ALA A 21 5.13 15.91 6.36
C ALA A 21 6.47 15.50 6.98
N GLY A 22 6.53 14.28 7.49
CA GLY A 22 7.71 13.70 8.10
C GLY A 22 8.77 13.19 7.11
N THR A 23 9.72 12.42 7.63
CA THR A 23 10.83 11.80 6.87
C THR A 23 10.63 10.29 6.65
N SER A 24 9.40 9.81 6.84
CA SER A 24 9.04 8.42 6.62
C SER A 24 9.14 8.03 5.14
N LEU A 25 9.25 6.74 4.89
CA LEU A 25 8.96 6.11 3.61
C LEU A 25 7.46 6.27 3.33
N MET A 26 7.10 7.24 2.50
CA MET A 26 5.73 7.44 2.03
C MET A 26 5.54 6.68 0.71
N HIS A 27 5.45 5.35 0.79
CA HIS A 27 5.32 4.47 -0.38
C HIS A 27 3.95 4.60 -1.06
N ASP A 28 2.89 4.67 -0.26
CA ASP A 28 1.50 4.75 -0.73
C ASP A 28 0.71 5.80 0.07
N PHE A 29 -0.47 6.12 -0.43
CA PHE A 29 -1.43 7.01 0.20
C PHE A 29 -2.85 6.65 -0.23
N ALA A 30 -3.86 7.07 0.52
CA ALA A 30 -5.25 6.79 0.18
C ALA A 30 -6.00 8.06 -0.19
N ILE A 31 -7.11 7.90 -0.92
CA ILE A 31 -8.04 8.98 -1.24
C ILE A 31 -9.44 8.52 -0.85
N THR A 32 -10.18 9.37 -0.14
CA THR A 32 -11.61 9.23 0.09
C THR A 32 -12.39 10.19 -0.81
N GLU A 33 -13.70 10.31 -0.63
CA GLU A 33 -14.49 11.32 -1.33
C GLU A 33 -13.91 12.73 -1.13
N ASN A 34 -13.64 13.11 0.12
CA ASN A 34 -13.28 14.48 0.50
C ASN A 34 -11.82 14.63 0.98
N HIS A 35 -11.08 13.55 1.20
CA HIS A 35 -9.76 13.59 1.85
C HIS A 35 -8.69 12.81 1.11
N VAL A 36 -7.44 13.16 1.41
CA VAL A 36 -6.23 12.41 1.11
C VAL A 36 -5.63 11.95 2.43
N VAL A 37 -5.22 10.68 2.51
CA VAL A 37 -4.73 10.03 3.73
C VAL A 37 -3.24 9.72 3.57
N TRP A 38 -2.41 10.28 4.42
CA TRP A 38 -0.95 10.17 4.39
C TRP A 38 -0.42 9.26 5.49
N LEU A 39 0.51 8.37 5.15
CA LEU A 39 1.13 7.40 6.06
C LEU A 39 2.49 7.93 6.53
N ASP A 40 2.55 8.48 7.75
CA ASP A 40 3.80 8.98 8.35
C ASP A 40 4.25 8.03 9.47
N LEU A 41 4.88 6.93 9.05
CA LEU A 41 5.13 5.72 9.83
C LEU A 41 6.63 5.56 10.18
N PRO A 42 7.04 4.62 11.06
CA PRO A 42 8.37 4.61 11.67
C PRO A 42 9.46 4.04 10.77
N VAL A 43 9.19 3.78 9.50
CA VAL A 43 10.22 3.43 8.50
C VAL A 43 10.71 4.74 7.89
N VAL A 44 11.93 5.16 8.21
CA VAL A 44 12.44 6.50 7.89
C VAL A 44 13.73 6.43 7.09
N PHE A 45 14.06 7.49 6.37
CA PHE A 45 15.31 7.57 5.63
C PHE A 45 16.51 7.42 6.58
N ASP A 46 17.39 6.49 6.26
CA ASP A 46 18.59 6.18 7.03
C ASP A 46 19.80 6.06 6.08
N PRO A 47 20.70 7.06 6.05
CA PRO A 47 21.86 7.02 5.18
C PRO A 47 22.92 6.00 5.62
N SER A 48 22.80 5.42 6.83
CA SER A 48 23.67 4.35 7.30
C SER A 48 23.22 2.97 6.84
N GLU A 49 21.99 2.84 6.33
CA GLU A 49 21.46 1.60 5.79
C GLU A 49 22.13 1.26 4.45
N GLY A 50 22.91 0.17 4.46
CA GLY A 50 23.81 -0.22 3.37
C GLY A 50 23.23 -1.24 2.38
N SER A 51 21.96 -1.65 2.52
CA SER A 51 21.31 -2.65 1.65
C SER A 51 21.01 -2.18 0.22
N GLY A 52 21.16 -0.89 -0.06
CA GLY A 52 20.74 -0.27 -1.33
C GLY A 52 19.33 0.32 -1.31
N ILE A 53 18.58 0.09 -0.22
CA ILE A 53 17.31 0.79 0.07
C ILE A 53 17.54 1.59 1.36
N PRO A 54 17.73 2.93 1.29
CA PRO A 54 18.23 3.72 2.42
C PRO A 54 17.12 4.07 3.43
N TYR A 55 16.41 3.06 3.92
CA TYR A 55 15.33 3.20 4.89
C TYR A 55 15.49 2.15 5.99
N SER A 56 15.28 2.56 7.24
CA SER A 56 15.28 1.66 8.39
C SER A 56 14.13 1.98 9.32
N TRP A 57 13.74 1.02 10.14
CA TRP A 57 12.75 1.26 11.18
C TRP A 57 13.41 2.04 12.33
N SER A 58 12.77 3.12 12.77
CA SER A 58 13.15 3.93 13.92
C SER A 58 12.13 3.78 15.05
N ASP A 59 12.56 3.22 16.18
CA ASP A 59 11.73 3.12 17.39
C ASP A 59 11.50 4.48 18.09
N ASP A 60 12.27 5.51 17.70
CA ASP A 60 12.15 6.88 18.22
C ASP A 60 11.19 7.74 17.39
N TYR A 61 10.71 7.24 16.25
CA TYR A 61 9.82 7.98 15.38
C TYR A 61 8.35 7.78 15.77
N ALA A 62 7.67 8.88 16.13
CA ALA A 62 6.26 8.84 16.51
C ALA A 62 5.36 8.64 15.29
N PRO A 63 4.69 7.48 15.14
CA PRO A 63 3.90 7.17 13.96
C PRO A 63 2.54 7.87 14.01
N ARG A 64 2.09 8.34 12.84
CA ARG A 64 0.84 9.10 12.71
C ARG A 64 0.25 8.96 11.31
N ILE A 65 -1.06 9.11 11.21
CA ILE A 65 -1.79 9.15 9.94
C ILE A 65 -2.36 10.55 9.73
N GLY A 66 -2.11 11.14 8.57
CA GLY A 66 -2.54 12.49 8.21
C GLY A 66 -3.78 12.47 7.35
N VAL A 67 -4.85 13.15 7.78
CA VAL A 67 -6.06 13.37 6.97
C VAL A 67 -6.03 14.79 6.43
N MET A 68 -5.87 14.94 5.14
CA MET A 68 -5.79 16.23 4.45
C MET A 68 -7.01 16.45 3.56
N PRO A 69 -7.63 17.63 3.54
CA PRO A 69 -8.68 17.93 2.58
C PRO A 69 -8.19 17.75 1.13
N ARG A 70 -8.97 17.06 0.31
CA ARG A 70 -8.68 16.84 -1.12
C ARG A 70 -8.77 18.13 -1.94
N THR A 71 -9.50 19.13 -1.44
CA THR A 71 -9.59 20.48 -1.99
C THR A 71 -9.30 21.50 -0.88
N GLY A 72 -8.79 22.69 -1.22
CA GLY A 72 -8.40 23.70 -0.25
C GLY A 72 -6.94 23.58 0.21
N GLU A 73 -6.61 24.01 1.42
CA GLU A 73 -5.23 24.04 1.91
C GLU A 73 -4.64 22.64 2.13
N ALA A 74 -3.36 22.46 1.78
CA ALA A 74 -2.63 21.20 1.96
C ALA A 74 -2.09 21.03 3.39
N VAL A 75 -2.99 21.11 4.36
CA VAL A 75 -2.69 21.01 5.80
C VAL A 75 -3.38 19.77 6.35
N PRO A 76 -2.65 18.67 6.57
CA PRO A 76 -3.21 17.47 7.19
C PRO A 76 -3.50 17.69 8.67
N ARG A 77 -4.59 17.10 9.14
CA ARG A 77 -4.76 16.79 10.55
C ARG A 77 -4.11 15.45 10.85
N TRP A 78 -3.16 15.44 11.77
CA TRP A 78 -2.43 14.24 12.18
C TRP A 78 -3.11 13.53 13.35
N PHE A 79 -3.15 12.20 13.28
CA PHE A 79 -3.67 11.31 14.30
C PHE A 79 -2.56 10.36 14.72
N ASP A 80 -2.23 10.33 16.01
CA ASP A 80 -1.27 9.38 16.55
C ASP A 80 -1.82 7.95 16.43
N VAL A 81 -0.96 7.02 16.02
CA VAL A 81 -1.29 5.59 15.90
C VAL A 81 -0.25 4.74 16.61
N SER A 82 -0.51 3.44 16.72
CA SER A 82 0.44 2.47 17.25
C SER A 82 1.60 2.24 16.27
N PRO A 83 2.83 1.94 16.74
CA PRO A 83 3.93 1.57 15.87
C PRO A 83 3.59 0.42 14.92
N ALA A 84 3.66 0.73 13.63
CA ALA A 84 3.36 -0.17 12.53
C ALA A 84 3.97 0.38 11.25
N ALA A 85 4.38 -0.50 10.35
CA ALA A 85 4.66 -0.14 8.97
C ALA A 85 3.53 -0.61 8.05
N LEU A 86 3.25 0.19 7.02
CA LEU A 86 2.34 -0.13 5.93
C LEU A 86 3.06 0.22 4.64
N LEU A 87 3.03 -0.68 3.66
CA LEU A 87 3.45 -0.39 2.31
C LEU A 87 2.25 -0.01 1.47
N HIS A 88 1.30 -0.92 1.27
CA HIS A 88 0.13 -0.67 0.43
C HIS A 88 -1.14 -0.39 1.24
N VAL A 89 -2.06 0.33 0.61
CA VAL A 89 -3.41 0.53 1.11
C VAL A 89 -4.39 -0.38 0.37
N THR A 90 -5.28 -1.03 1.11
CA THR A 90 -6.42 -1.74 0.52
C THR A 90 -7.44 -0.74 -0.02
N ASN A 91 -7.94 0.14 0.85
CA ASN A 91 -8.88 1.19 0.50
C ASN A 91 -8.98 2.24 1.62
N ALA A 92 -9.56 3.40 1.32
CA ALA A 92 -10.06 4.31 2.34
C ALA A 92 -11.44 4.86 1.96
N PHE A 93 -12.26 5.16 2.96
CA PHE A 93 -13.59 5.76 2.77
C PHE A 93 -14.00 6.61 3.98
N GLU A 94 -15.06 7.40 3.81
CA GLU A 94 -15.70 8.15 4.89
C GLU A 94 -16.96 7.40 5.34
N ASP A 95 -17.10 7.16 6.63
CA ASP A 95 -18.31 6.54 7.18
C ASP A 95 -19.43 7.57 7.42
N PRO A 96 -20.68 7.14 7.69
CA PRO A 96 -21.79 8.06 7.91
C PRO A 96 -21.64 8.99 9.12
N ALA A 97 -20.69 8.71 10.03
CA ALA A 97 -20.38 9.57 11.16
C ALA A 97 -19.31 10.64 10.82
N GLY A 98 -18.82 10.66 9.58
CA GLY A 98 -17.79 11.58 9.11
C GLY A 98 -16.37 11.18 9.54
N ARG A 99 -16.17 9.92 9.93
CA ARG A 99 -14.83 9.38 10.25
C ARG A 99 -14.18 8.86 8.99
N VAL A 100 -12.86 8.98 8.91
CA VAL A 100 -12.07 8.40 7.82
C VAL A 100 -11.65 7.00 8.22
N VAL A 101 -12.02 6.02 7.41
CA VAL A 101 -11.65 4.62 7.58
C VAL A 101 -10.59 4.27 6.54
N LEU A 102 -9.47 3.70 6.98
CA LEU A 102 -8.37 3.24 6.16
C LEU A 102 -8.16 1.75 6.44
N ASP A 103 -8.06 0.94 5.39
CA ASP A 103 -7.74 -0.48 5.47
C ASP A 103 -6.42 -0.77 4.75
N GLY A 104 -5.57 -1.61 5.32
CA GLY A 104 -4.31 -2.01 4.70
C GLY A 104 -3.55 -3.08 5.48
N PRO A 105 -2.56 -3.75 4.85
CA PRO A 105 -1.72 -4.72 5.51
C PRO A 105 -0.74 -4.06 6.49
N ARG A 106 -0.89 -4.40 7.76
CA ARG A 106 -0.08 -3.89 8.86
C ARG A 106 1.08 -4.83 9.14
N TYR A 107 2.29 -4.28 9.20
CA TYR A 107 3.46 -4.95 9.76
C TYR A 107 3.73 -4.43 11.16
N ASP A 108 3.85 -5.33 12.14
CA ASP A 108 4.52 -4.99 13.39
C ASP A 108 6.05 -4.92 13.20
N ARG A 109 6.77 -4.50 14.25
CA ARG A 109 8.24 -4.35 14.22
C ARG A 109 8.94 -5.62 13.73
N ALA A 110 8.59 -6.78 14.31
CA ALA A 110 9.28 -8.04 14.04
C ALA A 110 8.97 -8.58 12.63
N SER A 111 7.72 -8.44 12.22
CA SER A 111 7.21 -8.76 10.88
C SER A 111 7.89 -7.92 9.80
N TRP A 112 8.07 -6.62 10.07
CA TRP A 112 8.83 -5.72 9.22
C TRP A 112 10.29 -6.16 9.10
N GLU A 113 10.99 -6.40 10.20
CA GLU A 113 12.40 -6.85 10.16
C GLU A 113 12.58 -8.15 9.39
N SER A 114 11.66 -9.09 9.56
CA SER A 114 11.69 -10.37 8.86
C SER A 114 11.51 -10.18 7.35
N SER A 115 10.51 -9.39 6.96
CA SER A 115 10.22 -9.09 5.54
C SER A 115 11.33 -8.26 4.90
N TRP A 116 11.90 -7.29 5.63
CA TRP A 116 13.00 -6.44 5.17
C TRP A 116 14.23 -7.25 4.78
N LYS A 117 14.62 -8.25 5.59
CA LYS A 117 15.74 -9.15 5.26
C LYS A 117 15.52 -9.86 3.93
N TRP A 118 14.29 -10.21 3.59
CA TRP A 118 13.97 -10.81 2.29
C TRP A 118 14.21 -9.81 1.17
N TRP A 119 13.67 -8.58 1.29
CA TRP A 119 13.79 -7.56 0.25
C TRP A 119 15.23 -7.12 0.01
N THR A 120 16.06 -7.09 1.05
CA THR A 120 17.48 -6.73 0.95
C THR A 120 18.40 -7.91 0.64
N GLY A 121 17.88 -9.14 0.58
CA GLY A 121 18.67 -10.36 0.44
C GLY A 121 19.63 -10.62 1.61
N ALA A 122 19.30 -10.15 2.81
CA ALA A 122 20.14 -10.32 3.98
C ALA A 122 20.12 -11.78 4.50
N PRO A 123 21.21 -12.28 5.11
CA PRO A 123 21.25 -13.64 5.65
C PRO A 123 20.13 -13.94 6.66
N GLY A 124 19.58 -15.15 6.58
CA GLY A 124 18.50 -15.59 7.49
C GLY A 124 17.12 -15.00 7.16
N HIS A 125 16.92 -14.50 5.95
CA HIS A 125 15.60 -14.09 5.48
C HIS A 125 14.62 -15.28 5.41
N PRO A 126 13.30 -15.04 5.58
CA PRO A 126 12.28 -16.07 5.40
C PRO A 126 12.20 -16.59 3.96
N ALA A 127 11.42 -17.65 3.71
CA ALA A 127 11.19 -18.13 2.34
C ALA A 127 10.26 -17.22 1.52
N VAL A 128 9.36 -16.51 2.20
CA VAL A 128 8.35 -15.64 1.59
C VAL A 128 8.68 -14.16 1.82
N PRO A 129 8.32 -13.26 0.88
CA PRO A 129 8.65 -11.84 0.95
C PRO A 129 7.89 -11.07 2.01
N VAL A 130 6.77 -11.64 2.49
CA VAL A 130 5.84 -10.97 3.39
C VAL A 130 5.57 -11.91 4.54
N THR A 131 6.03 -11.51 5.73
CA THR A 131 5.84 -12.24 6.98
C THR A 131 5.05 -11.36 7.93
N GLY A 132 3.93 -11.86 8.45
CA GLY A 132 3.15 -11.21 9.50
C GLY A 132 2.43 -9.91 9.10
N ALA A 133 2.36 -9.58 7.81
CA ALA A 133 1.54 -8.49 7.32
C ALA A 133 0.07 -8.91 7.31
N VAL A 134 -0.75 -8.34 8.19
CA VAL A 134 -2.16 -8.75 8.34
C VAL A 134 -3.11 -7.59 8.09
N SER A 135 -4.29 -7.90 7.56
CA SER A 135 -5.30 -6.89 7.25
C SER A 135 -5.72 -6.14 8.52
N SER A 136 -5.58 -4.82 8.52
CA SER A 136 -5.93 -3.97 9.66
C SER A 136 -6.70 -2.73 9.19
N ARG A 137 -7.47 -2.16 10.11
CA ARG A 137 -8.28 -0.96 9.91
C ARG A 137 -7.92 0.12 10.91
N TRP A 138 -7.78 1.34 10.41
CA TRP A 138 -7.69 2.57 11.19
C TRP A 138 -8.97 3.38 10.99
N THR A 139 -9.64 3.72 12.08
CA THR A 139 -10.78 4.66 12.08
C THR A 139 -10.35 5.97 12.72
N LEU A 140 -10.21 7.02 11.91
CA LEU A 140 -9.73 8.34 12.29
C LEU A 140 -10.95 9.25 12.49
N ASP A 141 -11.13 9.77 13.69
CA ASP A 141 -12.31 10.56 14.05
C ASP A 141 -11.96 12.05 14.20
N PRO A 142 -12.31 12.92 13.22
CA PRO A 142 -12.05 14.34 13.30
C PRO A 142 -12.77 15.03 14.47
N SER A 143 -13.88 14.50 14.98
CA SER A 143 -14.57 15.14 16.10
C SER A 143 -13.79 15.01 17.41
N THR A 144 -13.06 13.92 17.59
CA THR A 144 -12.29 13.63 18.83
C THR A 144 -10.79 13.81 18.66
N GLY A 145 -10.27 13.78 17.43
CA GLY A 145 -8.85 13.80 17.14
C GLY A 145 -8.13 12.49 17.47
N LYS A 146 -8.86 11.38 17.56
CA LYS A 146 -8.32 10.07 17.92
C LYS A 146 -8.42 9.08 16.77
N ALA A 147 -7.49 8.14 16.74
CA ALA A 147 -7.55 6.94 15.92
C ALA A 147 -7.96 5.73 16.75
N ALA A 148 -8.78 4.86 16.17
CA ALA A 148 -9.01 3.50 16.65
C ALA A 148 -8.42 2.51 15.66
N GLU A 149 -7.88 1.39 16.14
CA GLU A 149 -7.16 0.40 15.35
C GLU A 149 -7.73 -0.99 15.62
N GLU A 150 -7.97 -1.76 14.56
CA GLU A 150 -8.42 -3.15 14.66
C GLU A 150 -7.73 -4.04 13.61
N THR A 151 -7.44 -5.28 13.97
CA THR A 151 -7.02 -6.32 13.02
C THR A 151 -8.27 -7.01 12.50
N LEU A 152 -8.44 -7.05 11.18
CA LEU A 152 -9.64 -7.57 10.53
C LEU A 152 -9.63 -9.09 10.41
N ASP A 153 -8.46 -9.67 10.15
CA ASP A 153 -8.23 -11.11 10.05
C ASP A 153 -6.75 -11.46 10.30
N ASP A 154 -6.43 -12.75 10.34
CA ASP A 154 -5.08 -13.29 10.56
C ASP A 154 -4.42 -13.79 9.26
N LEU A 155 -5.00 -13.49 8.10
CA LEU A 155 -4.43 -13.88 6.82
C LEU A 155 -3.23 -12.99 6.49
N VAL A 156 -2.07 -13.63 6.28
CA VAL A 156 -0.90 -12.91 5.78
C VAL A 156 -1.20 -12.42 4.37
N THR A 157 -1.20 -11.11 4.17
CA THR A 157 -1.67 -10.47 2.95
C THR A 157 -0.79 -9.30 2.55
N GLU A 158 -0.64 -9.12 1.25
CA GLU A 158 0.01 -7.96 0.66
C GLU A 158 -0.49 -7.77 -0.78
N PHE A 159 -0.38 -6.54 -1.30
CA PHE A 159 -1.01 -6.16 -2.58
C PHE A 159 -2.51 -6.53 -2.62
N PRO A 160 -3.31 -6.05 -1.64
CA PRO A 160 -4.72 -6.39 -1.54
C PRO A 160 -5.51 -5.96 -2.80
N THR A 161 -6.48 -6.78 -3.22
CA THR A 161 -7.30 -6.51 -4.42
C THR A 161 -8.79 -6.72 -4.16
N ILE A 162 -9.65 -6.05 -4.95
CA ILE A 162 -11.11 -6.14 -4.84
C ILE A 162 -11.61 -7.42 -5.54
N ASN A 163 -12.60 -8.07 -4.92
CA ASN A 163 -13.13 -9.36 -5.32
C ASN A 163 -13.97 -9.29 -6.62
N GLY A 164 -13.41 -9.81 -7.71
CA GLY A 164 -14.08 -10.03 -9.00
C GLY A 164 -13.33 -11.11 -9.78
N TYR A 165 -12.45 -10.68 -10.69
CA TYR A 165 -11.46 -11.56 -11.31
C TYR A 165 -10.06 -11.09 -10.92
N LEU A 166 -9.17 -12.03 -10.63
CA LEU A 166 -7.75 -11.76 -10.39
C LEU A 166 -6.98 -12.03 -11.68
N LEU A 167 -6.31 -11.01 -12.20
CA LEU A 167 -5.35 -11.15 -13.29
C LEU A 167 -3.95 -11.21 -12.68
N THR A 168 -3.20 -12.28 -12.95
CA THR A 168 -1.83 -12.44 -12.45
C THR A 168 -0.93 -13.10 -13.48
N ILE A 169 0.36 -12.76 -13.44
CA ILE A 169 1.37 -13.37 -14.32
C ILE A 169 2.15 -14.39 -13.51
N ILE A 170 2.09 -15.64 -13.93
CA ILE A 170 2.96 -16.70 -13.43
C ILE A 170 4.12 -16.89 -14.39
N SER A 171 5.30 -17.26 -13.88
CA SER A 171 6.49 -17.49 -14.70
C SER A 171 7.07 -18.87 -14.42
N ASP A 172 7.32 -19.63 -15.48
CA ASP A 172 8.08 -20.88 -15.42
C ASP A 172 9.54 -20.57 -15.75
N VAL A 173 10.38 -20.64 -14.71
CA VAL A 173 11.82 -20.36 -14.81
C VAL A 173 12.54 -21.40 -15.67
N GLY A 174 12.09 -22.65 -15.67
CA GLY A 174 12.69 -23.72 -16.47
C GLY A 174 12.39 -23.60 -17.95
N ARG A 175 11.23 -23.03 -18.31
CA ARG A 175 10.78 -22.83 -19.69
C ARG A 175 11.10 -21.46 -20.29
N ASP A 176 11.63 -20.53 -19.50
CA ASP A 176 11.82 -19.11 -19.88
C ASP A 176 10.54 -18.48 -20.47
N ALA A 177 9.39 -18.82 -19.89
CA ALA A 177 8.06 -18.44 -20.36
C ALA A 177 7.15 -18.02 -19.20
N SER A 178 6.04 -17.35 -19.52
CA SER A 178 5.04 -16.91 -18.54
C SER A 178 3.62 -17.21 -19.03
N GLU A 179 2.66 -17.15 -18.13
CA GLU A 179 1.23 -17.18 -18.46
C GLU A 179 0.53 -16.04 -17.73
N LEU A 180 -0.38 -15.36 -18.42
CA LEU A 180 -1.35 -14.47 -17.79
C LEU A 180 -2.59 -15.30 -17.44
N LEU A 181 -2.86 -15.44 -16.14
CA LEU A 181 -4.03 -16.15 -15.63
C LEU A 181 -5.15 -15.17 -15.33
N VAL A 182 -6.38 -15.59 -15.64
CA VAL A 182 -7.63 -14.97 -15.17
C VAL A 182 -8.28 -15.95 -14.20
N LEU A 183 -8.34 -15.59 -12.93
CA LEU A 183 -8.90 -16.42 -11.87
C LEU A 183 -10.20 -15.81 -11.35
N ASP A 184 -11.16 -16.64 -10.93
CA ASP A 184 -12.29 -16.15 -10.14
C ASP A 184 -11.79 -15.84 -8.73
N ALA A 185 -11.76 -14.56 -8.35
CA ALA A 185 -11.21 -14.15 -7.05
C ALA A 185 -12.04 -14.65 -5.86
N ARG A 186 -13.27 -15.16 -6.11
CA ARG A 186 -14.16 -15.73 -5.09
C ARG A 186 -13.85 -17.19 -4.77
N ASP A 187 -13.17 -17.89 -5.67
CA ASP A 187 -12.77 -19.29 -5.49
C ASP A 187 -11.46 -19.58 -6.22
N LEU A 188 -10.33 -19.33 -5.53
CA LEU A 188 -8.99 -19.62 -6.05
C LEU A 188 -8.68 -21.13 -6.13
N SER A 189 -9.56 -22.00 -5.62
CA SER A 189 -9.42 -23.45 -5.76
C SER A 189 -10.00 -23.99 -7.08
N ALA A 190 -10.84 -23.19 -7.75
CA ALA A 190 -11.35 -23.52 -9.07
C ALA A 190 -10.25 -23.40 -10.14
N PRO A 191 -10.40 -24.12 -11.28
CA PRO A 191 -9.52 -23.90 -12.43
C PRO A 191 -9.56 -22.44 -12.92
N ALA A 192 -8.46 -21.98 -13.51
CA ALA A 192 -8.41 -20.66 -14.13
C ALA A 192 -9.54 -20.49 -15.16
N VAL A 193 -10.20 -19.34 -15.12
CA VAL A 193 -11.27 -18.97 -16.07
C VAL A 193 -10.70 -18.83 -17.48
N ALA A 194 -9.47 -18.30 -17.57
CA ALA A 194 -8.68 -18.26 -18.78
C ALA A 194 -7.18 -18.27 -18.45
N ALA A 195 -6.37 -18.74 -19.40
CA ALA A 195 -4.92 -18.65 -19.38
C ALA A 195 -4.43 -18.21 -20.77
N VAL A 196 -3.53 -17.23 -20.80
CA VAL A 196 -2.90 -16.73 -22.02
C VAL A 196 -1.41 -17.01 -21.93
N GLU A 197 -0.91 -17.85 -22.83
CA GLU A 197 0.53 -18.15 -22.91
C GLU A 197 1.32 -16.93 -23.39
N LEU A 198 2.40 -16.63 -22.68
CA LEU A 198 3.38 -15.61 -23.04
C LEU A 198 4.69 -16.32 -23.41
N PRO A 199 5.14 -16.24 -24.68
CA PRO A 199 6.25 -17.06 -25.19
C PRO A 199 7.62 -16.64 -24.67
N ARG A 200 7.67 -15.67 -23.75
CA ARG A 200 8.88 -15.17 -23.09
C ARG A 200 8.54 -14.88 -21.64
N ARG A 201 9.52 -15.08 -20.77
CA ARG A 201 9.41 -14.72 -19.36
C ARG A 201 9.19 -13.21 -19.21
N VAL A 202 8.11 -12.87 -18.52
CA VAL A 202 7.88 -11.52 -18.01
C VAL A 202 8.77 -11.34 -16.77
N PRO A 203 9.65 -10.32 -16.73
CA PRO A 203 10.42 -10.02 -15.51
C PRO A 203 9.48 -9.73 -14.33
N SER A 204 9.95 -9.96 -13.11
CA SER A 204 9.19 -9.61 -11.91
C SER A 204 8.84 -8.12 -11.92
N GLY A 205 7.55 -7.81 -11.98
CA GLY A 205 6.99 -6.47 -11.81
C GLY A 205 6.59 -6.22 -10.36
N ILE A 206 6.10 -5.00 -10.08
CA ILE A 206 5.62 -4.60 -8.74
C ILE A 206 4.11 -4.34 -8.79
N HIS A 207 3.68 -3.33 -9.55
CA HIS A 207 2.28 -2.93 -9.65
C HIS A 207 1.72 -3.15 -11.07
N GLY A 208 0.40 -3.28 -11.16
CA GLY A 208 -0.33 -3.32 -12.42
C GLY A 208 -1.72 -2.71 -12.25
N ALA A 209 -2.33 -2.28 -13.35
CA ALA A 209 -3.69 -1.75 -13.39
C ALA A 209 -4.43 -2.28 -14.62
N TRP A 210 -5.74 -2.47 -14.49
CA TRP A 210 -6.63 -2.75 -15.60
C TRP A 210 -7.33 -1.45 -16.02
N ILE A 211 -7.35 -1.15 -17.32
CA ILE A 211 -8.08 -0.01 -17.88
C ILE A 211 -9.12 -0.57 -18.87
N PRO A 212 -10.43 -0.35 -18.64
CA PRO A 212 -11.45 -0.77 -19.61
C PRO A 212 -11.34 0.04 -20.90
N ASP A 213 -11.74 -0.56 -22.04
CA ASP A 213 -11.65 0.09 -23.37
C ASP A 213 -12.28 1.49 -23.44
N ALA A 214 -13.38 1.71 -22.70
CA ALA A 214 -14.05 2.99 -22.61
C ALA A 214 -13.23 4.10 -21.91
N GLY A 215 -12.11 3.75 -21.28
CA GLY A 215 -11.18 4.68 -20.62
C GLY A 215 -9.96 5.08 -21.46
N VAL A 216 -9.85 4.61 -22.71
CA VAL A 216 -8.68 4.83 -23.60
C VAL A 216 -9.02 5.77 -24.77
N SER A 217 -10.19 6.42 -24.78
CA SER A 217 -10.63 7.31 -25.87
C SER A 217 -10.19 8.76 -25.70
#